data_AF-A0AAV0NRB9-F1
#
_entry.id   AF-A0AAV0NRB9-F1
#
_cell.length_a   1.000
_cell.length_b   1.000
_cell.length_c   1.000
_cell.angle_alpha   90.00
_cell.angle_beta   90.00
_cell.angle_gamma   90.00
#
_symmetry.space_group_name_H-M   'P 1'
#
loop_
_entity.id
_entity.type
_entity.pdbx_description
1 polymer ?
#
loop_
_entity_poly.entity_id
_entity_poly.type
_entity_poly.pdbx_seq_one_letter_code
_entity_poly.pdbx_strand_id
1 'polypeptide(L)'
;MEPNTGVTFDDVAGVDEAKQDFMEVVEFLKKPERFTAVGARISKGVLLVGPPGTGKTLLAKAIAGEAGFPFFSISGSEFVEMFVGASRVRDLFKKVKENAPCIFFVDEIDDVGRQRGTSIGGGNDEREQTLNQLLTEMDGFEGNTGIIVVAATNRADILYSALLRPGRFDRQVSVDVPNIHGRAKVLKVHSSNKKFDADVSLDVIAMRTPGFSGADLANLLNEATILAGHRGRTAISPKEIDDSIDRIVAGMEGTVMIDRKSKSLLAYHEVGHAICGTLTPGHDVVQKVTLVPRGQARGLTWFIPSDDSTLISKQQLFARIVGGLGERAAEEIFFAEPEVTTGEAGDLQQITGLAKQMVVTFGMSEIGPWSLMDSSTHSADMIMRMMARNSMSERLAEDIDSEDDIRSCIPDCTLPHQNQSGGNGQDH
;
A
#
# COMPACT_ATOMS: atom_id res chain seq x y z
N MET A 1 -22.02 -21.10 3.50
CA MET A 1 -23.26 -20.57 2.90
C MET A 1 -23.85 -19.61 3.92
N GLU A 2 -23.78 -18.31 3.63
CA GLU A 2 -24.44 -17.28 4.44
C GLU A 2 -25.72 -16.87 3.67
N PRO A 3 -26.92 -17.34 4.07
CA PRO A 3 -28.17 -17.04 3.36
C PRO A 3 -28.57 -15.55 3.46
N ASN A 4 -28.01 -14.84 4.43
CA ASN A 4 -28.07 -13.39 4.51
C ASN A 4 -26.72 -12.92 5.07
N THR A 5 -25.94 -12.18 4.29
CA THR A 5 -24.65 -11.66 4.73
C THR A 5 -24.80 -10.61 5.82
N GLY A 6 -25.98 -9.98 5.94
CA GLY A 6 -26.24 -8.90 6.89
C GLY A 6 -25.42 -7.63 6.63
N VAL A 7 -24.68 -7.60 5.53
CA VAL A 7 -23.79 -6.52 5.10
C VAL A 7 -24.33 -5.98 3.79
N THR A 8 -24.48 -4.66 3.71
CA THR A 8 -24.98 -3.94 2.53
C THR A 8 -23.94 -2.94 2.06
N PHE A 9 -24.22 -2.22 0.96
CA PHE A 9 -23.31 -1.16 0.52
C PHE A 9 -23.17 -0.03 1.54
N ASP A 10 -24.11 0.14 2.48
CA ASP A 10 -24.02 1.16 3.53
C ASP A 10 -22.91 0.85 4.55
N ASP A 11 -22.54 -0.43 4.71
CA ASP A 11 -21.50 -0.88 5.62
C ASP A 11 -20.09 -0.78 5.02
N VAL A 12 -20.00 -0.58 3.70
CA VAL A 12 -18.73 -0.42 2.97
C VAL A 12 -18.50 1.07 2.78
N ALA A 13 -17.30 1.58 3.03
CA ALA A 13 -16.99 3.00 2.87
C ALA A 13 -15.65 3.21 2.17
N GLY A 14 -15.49 4.36 1.51
CA GLY A 14 -14.22 4.79 0.93
C GLY A 14 -13.82 4.16 -0.40
N VAL A 15 -14.70 3.35 -1.00
CA VAL A 15 -14.49 2.68 -2.31
C VAL A 15 -15.64 3.00 -3.26
N ASP A 16 -15.95 4.29 -3.41
CA ASP A 16 -17.13 4.78 -4.14
C ASP A 16 -17.09 4.39 -5.63
N GLU A 17 -15.91 4.40 -6.25
CA GLU A 17 -15.71 3.99 -7.65
C GLU A 17 -16.01 2.50 -7.85
N ALA A 18 -15.41 1.63 -7.02
CA ALA A 18 -15.67 0.20 -7.07
C ALA A 18 -17.16 -0.10 -6.82
N LYS A 19 -17.81 0.59 -5.86
CA LYS A 19 -19.25 0.45 -5.64
C LYS A 19 -20.07 0.78 -6.88
N GLN A 20 -19.71 1.82 -7.63
CA GLN A 20 -20.43 2.20 -8.83
C GLN A 20 -20.35 1.11 -9.90
N ASP A 21 -19.18 0.52 -10.11
CA ASP A 21 -19.01 -0.63 -11.01
C ASP A 21 -19.87 -1.83 -10.59
N PHE A 22 -19.96 -2.07 -9.28
CA PHE A 22 -20.76 -3.18 -8.76
C PHE A 22 -22.27 -2.91 -8.72
N MET A 23 -22.72 -1.66 -8.66
CA MET A 23 -24.14 -1.34 -8.79
C MET A 23 -24.69 -1.81 -10.14
N GLU A 24 -23.90 -1.75 -11.20
CA GLU A 24 -24.27 -2.30 -12.52
C GLU A 24 -24.45 -3.83 -12.45
N VAL A 25 -23.52 -4.52 -11.80
CA VAL A 25 -23.57 -5.98 -11.59
C VAL A 25 -24.80 -6.37 -10.76
N VAL A 26 -25.15 -5.59 -9.74
CA VAL A 26 -26.34 -5.82 -8.91
C VAL A 26 -27.63 -5.54 -9.68
N GLU A 27 -27.71 -4.46 -10.46
CA GLU A 27 -28.89 -4.16 -11.28
C GLU A 27 -29.12 -5.28 -12.31
N PHE A 28 -28.02 -5.79 -12.89
CA PHE A 28 -28.05 -6.94 -13.78
C PHE A 28 -28.64 -8.18 -13.08
N LEU A 29 -28.12 -8.50 -11.90
CA LEU A 29 -28.56 -9.62 -11.06
C LEU A 29 -30.05 -9.54 -10.70
N LYS A 30 -30.55 -8.34 -10.40
CA LYS A 30 -31.97 -8.11 -10.07
C LYS A 30 -32.89 -8.13 -11.29
N LYS A 31 -32.42 -7.70 -12.47
CA LYS A 31 -33.25 -7.53 -13.68
C LYS A 31 -32.57 -8.06 -14.95
N PRO A 32 -32.23 -9.36 -15.03
CA PRO A 32 -31.45 -9.92 -16.15
C PRO A 32 -32.17 -9.83 -17.50
N GLU A 33 -33.50 -9.88 -17.51
CA GLU A 33 -34.33 -9.81 -18.73
C GLU A 33 -34.13 -8.51 -19.51
N ARG A 34 -33.98 -7.38 -18.79
CA ARG A 34 -33.80 -6.05 -19.39
C ARG A 34 -32.52 -5.98 -20.22
N PHE A 35 -31.44 -6.60 -19.75
CA PHE A 35 -30.15 -6.61 -20.42
C PHE A 35 -30.09 -7.66 -21.53
N THR A 36 -30.70 -8.84 -21.29
CA THR A 36 -30.78 -9.91 -22.29
C THR A 36 -31.59 -9.48 -23.52
N ALA A 37 -32.65 -8.69 -23.34
CA ALA A 37 -33.47 -8.15 -24.43
C ALA A 37 -32.70 -7.23 -25.40
N VAL A 38 -31.63 -6.59 -24.93
CA VAL A 38 -30.76 -5.70 -25.73
C VAL A 38 -29.52 -6.46 -26.25
N GLY A 39 -29.40 -7.76 -25.96
CA GLY A 39 -28.30 -8.60 -26.40
C GLY A 39 -27.01 -8.46 -25.58
N ALA A 40 -27.08 -7.84 -24.40
CA ALA A 40 -25.93 -7.73 -23.51
C ALA A 40 -25.53 -9.13 -22.99
N ARG A 41 -24.24 -9.43 -23.05
CA ARG A 41 -23.67 -10.64 -22.45
C ARG A 41 -23.21 -10.34 -21.04
N ILE A 42 -23.43 -11.31 -20.17
CA ILE A 42 -23.20 -11.20 -18.74
C ILE A 42 -21.73 -11.50 -18.47
N SER A 43 -21.06 -10.61 -17.74
CA SER A 43 -19.76 -10.92 -17.16
C SER A 43 -19.95 -12.04 -16.14
N LYS A 44 -19.34 -13.20 -16.42
CA LYS A 44 -19.44 -14.38 -15.56
C LYS A 44 -18.51 -14.29 -14.36
N GLY A 45 -17.46 -13.48 -14.47
CA GLY A 45 -16.41 -13.36 -13.47
C GLY A 45 -15.95 -11.92 -13.30
N VAL A 46 -15.89 -11.47 -12.04
CA VAL A 46 -15.30 -10.20 -11.66
C VAL A 46 -14.06 -10.44 -10.80
N LEU A 47 -12.95 -9.79 -11.11
CA LEU A 47 -11.73 -9.83 -10.31
C LEU A 47 -11.55 -8.50 -9.55
N LEU A 48 -11.54 -8.60 -8.23
CA LEU A 48 -11.17 -7.53 -7.31
C LEU A 48 -9.65 -7.50 -7.14
N VAL A 49 -9.03 -6.38 -7.51
CA VAL A 49 -7.57 -6.20 -7.40
C VAL A 49 -7.30 -5.05 -6.44
N GLY A 50 -6.41 -5.24 -5.48
CA GLY A 50 -5.94 -4.13 -4.67
C GLY A 50 -5.18 -4.58 -3.43
N PRO A 51 -4.56 -3.66 -2.68
CA PRO A 51 -3.79 -3.99 -1.48
C PRO A 51 -4.59 -4.78 -0.44
N PRO A 52 -3.92 -5.53 0.46
CA PRO A 52 -4.61 -6.19 1.57
C PRO A 52 -5.31 -5.15 2.47
N GLY A 53 -6.42 -5.55 3.09
CA GLY A 53 -7.14 -4.67 4.03
C GLY A 53 -8.00 -3.58 3.41
N THR A 54 -8.13 -3.48 2.09
CA THR A 54 -9.00 -2.49 1.42
C THR A 54 -10.49 -2.88 1.39
N GLY A 55 -10.85 -4.03 1.98
CA GLY A 55 -12.25 -4.45 2.12
C GLY A 55 -12.81 -5.21 0.92
N LYS A 56 -11.98 -5.85 0.09
CA LYS A 56 -12.41 -6.68 -1.05
C LYS A 56 -13.46 -7.74 -0.67
N THR A 57 -13.20 -8.51 0.38
CA THR A 57 -14.12 -9.54 0.89
C THR A 57 -15.41 -8.93 1.45
N LEU A 58 -15.31 -7.76 2.11
CA LEU A 58 -16.48 -7.04 2.62
C LEU A 58 -17.35 -6.50 1.48
N LEU A 59 -16.73 -5.97 0.42
CA LEU A 59 -17.40 -5.51 -0.79
C LEU A 59 -18.13 -6.66 -1.48
N ALA A 60 -17.50 -7.83 -1.61
CA ALA A 60 -18.14 -9.04 -2.16
C ALA A 60 -19.39 -9.46 -1.35
N LYS A 61 -19.32 -9.42 -0.02
CA LYS A 61 -20.46 -9.70 0.87
C LYS A 61 -21.57 -8.66 0.73
N ALA A 62 -21.21 -7.38 0.58
CA ALA A 62 -22.15 -6.28 0.38
C ALA A 62 -22.92 -6.42 -0.94
N ILE A 63 -22.26 -6.85 -2.02
CA ILE A 63 -22.90 -7.10 -3.31
C ILE A 63 -23.97 -8.19 -3.18
N ALA A 64 -23.67 -9.28 -2.46
CA ALA A 64 -24.63 -10.35 -2.23
C ALA A 64 -25.82 -9.88 -1.37
N GLY A 65 -25.56 -9.11 -0.33
CA GLY A 65 -26.59 -8.52 0.52
C GLY A 65 -27.50 -7.56 -0.23
N GLU A 66 -26.93 -6.68 -1.06
CA GLU A 66 -27.67 -5.74 -1.88
C GLU A 66 -28.51 -6.45 -2.95
N ALA A 67 -27.96 -7.50 -3.59
CA ALA A 67 -28.66 -8.31 -4.57
C ALA A 67 -29.75 -9.20 -3.94
N GLY A 68 -29.62 -9.53 -2.65
CA GLY A 68 -30.48 -10.49 -1.96
C GLY A 68 -30.21 -11.95 -2.38
N PHE A 69 -28.99 -12.24 -2.84
CA PHE A 69 -28.60 -13.57 -3.30
C PHE A 69 -27.69 -14.29 -2.29
N PRO A 70 -27.74 -15.64 -2.20
CA PRO A 70 -26.86 -16.41 -1.35
C PRO A 70 -25.38 -16.14 -1.65
N PHE A 71 -24.57 -16.06 -0.60
CA PHE A 71 -23.12 -15.87 -0.69
C PHE A 71 -22.38 -17.17 -0.34
N PHE A 72 -21.57 -17.63 -1.28
CA PHE A 72 -20.60 -18.72 -1.09
C PHE A 72 -19.21 -18.12 -1.09
N SER A 73 -18.40 -18.44 -0.09
CA SER A 73 -17.02 -17.98 0.03
C SER A 73 -16.10 -19.17 0.19
N ILE A 74 -14.96 -19.13 -0.47
CA ILE A 74 -13.87 -20.08 -0.31
C ILE A 74 -12.52 -19.36 -0.42
N SER A 75 -11.52 -19.82 0.33
CA SER A 75 -10.15 -19.33 0.15
C SER A 75 -9.42 -20.08 -0.97
N GLY A 76 -8.61 -19.37 -1.76
CA GLY A 76 -7.75 -19.93 -2.80
C GLY A 76 -6.84 -21.03 -2.27
N SER A 77 -6.34 -20.89 -1.05
CA SER A 77 -5.52 -21.88 -0.35
C SER A 77 -6.22 -23.22 -0.10
N GLU A 78 -7.55 -23.24 0.06
CA GLU A 78 -8.32 -24.48 0.30
C GLU A 78 -8.29 -25.45 -0.89
N PHE A 79 -7.98 -24.93 -2.08
CA PHE A 79 -7.83 -25.70 -3.31
C PHE A 79 -6.45 -26.37 -3.43
N VAL A 80 -5.45 -25.88 -2.70
CA VAL A 80 -4.05 -26.32 -2.79
C VAL A 80 -3.72 -27.47 -1.82
N GLU A 81 -4.62 -27.78 -0.88
CA GLU A 81 -4.43 -28.91 0.03
C GLU A 81 -4.21 -30.23 -0.74
N MET A 82 -3.18 -30.97 -0.34
CA MET A 82 -2.64 -32.11 -1.08
C MET A 82 -3.71 -33.18 -1.39
N PHE A 83 -3.66 -33.70 -2.62
CA PHE A 83 -4.32 -34.91 -3.14
C PHE A 83 -5.73 -34.82 -3.74
N VAL A 84 -6.48 -33.69 -3.69
CA VAL A 84 -7.90 -33.72 -4.11
C VAL A 84 -8.46 -32.45 -4.78
N GLY A 85 -7.63 -31.43 -5.05
CA GLY A 85 -8.05 -30.08 -5.48
C GLY A 85 -9.08 -30.04 -6.63
N ALA A 86 -8.81 -30.71 -7.75
CA ALA A 86 -9.70 -30.69 -8.92
C ALA A 86 -11.07 -31.38 -8.70
N SER A 87 -11.18 -32.37 -7.81
CA SER A 87 -12.50 -32.95 -7.51
C SER A 87 -13.30 -32.05 -6.56
N ARG A 88 -12.62 -31.40 -5.60
CA ARG A 88 -13.25 -30.41 -4.72
C ARG A 88 -13.83 -29.24 -5.50
N VAL A 89 -13.09 -28.71 -6.49
CA VAL A 89 -13.61 -27.67 -7.39
C VAL A 89 -14.91 -28.13 -8.05
N ARG A 90 -14.96 -29.34 -8.60
CA ARG A 90 -16.19 -29.88 -9.22
C ARG A 90 -17.35 -29.97 -8.24
N ASP A 91 -17.13 -30.52 -7.05
CA ASP A 91 -18.19 -30.67 -6.04
C ASP A 91 -18.69 -29.32 -5.51
N LEU A 92 -17.79 -28.34 -5.37
CA LEU A 92 -18.13 -26.97 -5.00
C LEU A 92 -18.99 -26.31 -6.08
N PHE A 93 -18.57 -26.38 -7.34
CA PHE A 93 -19.34 -25.82 -8.44
C PHE A 93 -20.70 -26.51 -8.64
N LYS A 94 -20.80 -27.81 -8.34
CA LYS A 94 -22.09 -28.51 -8.32
C LYS A 94 -23.03 -27.92 -7.27
N LYS A 95 -22.55 -27.69 -6.04
CA LYS A 95 -23.34 -27.03 -4.97
C LYS A 95 -23.74 -25.61 -5.34
N VAL A 96 -22.84 -24.85 -5.96
CA VAL A 96 -23.13 -23.48 -6.43
C VAL A 96 -24.23 -23.50 -7.50
N LYS A 97 -24.17 -24.43 -8.46
CA LYS A 97 -25.19 -24.62 -9.49
C LYS A 97 -26.56 -25.01 -8.92
N GLU A 98 -26.59 -25.84 -7.88
CA GLU A 98 -27.82 -26.23 -7.18
C GLU A 98 -28.48 -25.06 -6.42
N ASN A 99 -27.71 -24.03 -6.04
CA ASN A 99 -28.17 -22.88 -5.27
C ASN A 99 -28.24 -21.58 -6.11
N ALA A 100 -28.24 -21.68 -7.43
CA ALA A 100 -28.40 -20.53 -8.31
C ALA A 100 -29.81 -19.92 -8.21
N PRO A 101 -29.96 -18.58 -8.29
CA PRO A 101 -28.92 -17.57 -8.48
C PRO A 101 -28.13 -17.30 -7.19
N CYS A 102 -26.80 -17.20 -7.29
CA CYS A 102 -25.92 -16.93 -6.15
C CYS A 102 -24.60 -16.25 -6.54
N ILE A 103 -23.89 -15.73 -5.55
CA ILE A 103 -22.54 -15.16 -5.70
C ILE A 103 -21.53 -16.15 -5.14
N PHE A 104 -20.55 -16.53 -5.97
CA PHE A 104 -19.45 -17.42 -5.59
C PHE A 104 -18.15 -16.61 -5.48
N PHE A 105 -17.70 -16.37 -4.26
CA PHE A 105 -16.50 -15.60 -3.94
C PHE A 105 -15.29 -16.52 -3.68
N VAL A 106 -14.18 -16.21 -4.34
CA VAL A 106 -12.87 -16.86 -4.15
C VAL A 106 -11.87 -15.82 -3.67
N ASP A 107 -11.48 -15.89 -2.40
CA ASP A 107 -10.41 -15.04 -1.87
C ASP A 107 -9.03 -15.60 -2.26
N GLU A 108 -7.99 -14.78 -2.25
CA GLU A 108 -6.60 -15.21 -2.51
C GLU A 108 -6.44 -16.09 -3.77
N ILE A 109 -7.09 -15.70 -4.88
CA ILE A 109 -7.07 -16.50 -6.13
C ILE A 109 -5.65 -16.73 -6.67
N ASP A 110 -4.68 -15.90 -6.28
CA ASP A 110 -3.27 -16.06 -6.61
C ASP A 110 -2.62 -17.33 -6.04
N ASP A 111 -3.19 -17.97 -5.02
CA ASP A 111 -2.71 -19.26 -4.52
C ASP A 111 -2.86 -20.40 -5.54
N VAL A 112 -3.91 -20.34 -6.36
CA VAL A 112 -4.18 -21.29 -7.45
C VAL A 112 -3.88 -20.73 -8.84
N GLY A 113 -3.93 -19.40 -8.97
CA GLY A 113 -3.88 -18.69 -10.25
C GLY A 113 -2.50 -18.22 -10.67
N ARG A 114 -1.43 -18.53 -9.92
CA ARG A 114 -0.08 -18.00 -10.19
C ARG A 114 0.49 -18.49 -11.52
N GLN A 115 1.02 -17.56 -12.32
CA GLN A 115 1.76 -17.83 -13.54
C GLN A 115 3.09 -18.53 -13.23
N ARG A 116 3.47 -19.48 -14.09
CA ARG A 116 4.68 -20.30 -13.96
C ARG A 116 5.93 -19.44 -13.70
N GLY A 117 6.71 -19.80 -12.69
CA GLY A 117 8.16 -19.59 -12.70
C GLY A 117 8.83 -20.79 -13.37
N THR A 118 9.96 -20.60 -14.04
CA THR A 118 10.80 -21.66 -14.64
C THR A 118 11.45 -22.56 -13.58
N SER A 119 10.66 -23.17 -12.70
CA SER A 119 11.14 -24.12 -11.69
C SER A 119 10.99 -25.54 -12.22
N ILE A 120 12.14 -26.15 -12.53
CA ILE A 120 12.28 -27.55 -12.92
C ILE A 120 12.05 -28.41 -11.66
N GLY A 121 10.81 -28.80 -11.37
CA GLY A 121 10.48 -29.66 -10.23
C GLY A 121 8.99 -29.93 -10.07
N GLY A 122 8.59 -31.21 -10.07
CA GLY A 122 7.20 -31.72 -10.17
C GLY A 122 6.28 -31.52 -8.95
N GLY A 123 6.34 -30.36 -8.29
CA GLY A 123 5.36 -29.96 -7.27
C GLY A 123 4.20 -29.10 -7.82
N ASN A 124 4.17 -28.85 -9.13
CA ASN A 124 3.32 -27.84 -9.76
C ASN A 124 2.07 -28.44 -10.45
N ASP A 125 2.01 -29.76 -10.63
CA ASP A 125 0.98 -30.43 -11.45
C ASP A 125 -0.41 -30.38 -10.80
N GLU A 126 -0.51 -30.51 -9.48
CA GLU A 126 -1.80 -30.46 -8.77
C GLU A 126 -2.44 -29.07 -8.81
N ARG A 127 -1.63 -28.01 -8.71
CA ARG A 127 -2.11 -26.62 -8.79
C ARG A 127 -2.61 -26.32 -10.20
N GLU A 128 -1.86 -26.72 -11.22
CA GLU A 128 -2.25 -26.52 -12.62
C GLU A 128 -3.51 -27.34 -12.97
N GLN A 129 -3.64 -28.56 -12.47
CA GLN A 129 -4.85 -29.35 -12.64
C GLN A 129 -6.06 -28.69 -11.98
N THR A 130 -5.88 -28.15 -10.78
CA THR A 130 -6.95 -27.47 -10.02
C THR A 130 -7.37 -26.16 -10.68
N LEU A 131 -6.41 -25.37 -11.19
CA LEU A 131 -6.67 -24.18 -11.98
C LEU A 131 -7.41 -24.50 -13.28
N ASN A 132 -6.95 -25.48 -14.04
CA ASN A 132 -7.61 -25.88 -15.29
C ASN A 132 -9.03 -26.40 -15.04
N GLN A 133 -9.27 -27.07 -13.92
CA GLN A 133 -10.62 -27.45 -13.53
C GLN A 133 -11.50 -26.23 -13.22
N LEU A 134 -10.99 -25.24 -12.49
CA LEU A 134 -11.71 -23.99 -12.23
C LEU A 134 -12.09 -23.30 -13.55
N LEU A 135 -11.14 -23.20 -14.48
CA LEU A 135 -11.36 -22.64 -15.81
C LEU A 135 -12.41 -23.41 -16.61
N THR A 136 -12.37 -24.74 -16.55
CA THR A 136 -13.35 -25.61 -17.21
C THR A 136 -14.77 -25.41 -16.65
N GLU A 137 -14.90 -25.27 -15.33
CA GLU A 137 -16.20 -24.97 -14.70
C GLU A 137 -16.72 -23.58 -15.05
N MET A 138 -15.84 -22.57 -15.14
CA MET A 138 -16.20 -21.22 -15.57
C MET A 138 -16.64 -21.17 -17.04
N ASP A 139 -15.90 -21.86 -17.93
CA ASP A 139 -16.23 -21.95 -19.35
C ASP A 139 -17.54 -22.75 -19.56
N GLY A 140 -17.78 -23.76 -18.71
CA GLY A 140 -18.95 -24.63 -18.73
C GLY A 140 -20.27 -24.00 -18.27
N PHE A 141 -20.28 -22.72 -17.86
CA PHE A 141 -21.52 -21.98 -17.64
C PHE A 141 -22.17 -21.64 -18.99
N GLU A 142 -23.03 -22.52 -19.51
CA GLU A 142 -23.82 -22.23 -20.70
C GLU A 142 -25.09 -21.43 -20.35
N GLY A 143 -25.36 -20.34 -21.07
CA GLY A 143 -26.54 -19.49 -20.86
C GLY A 143 -26.45 -18.54 -19.66
N ASN A 144 -27.61 -18.07 -19.19
CA ASN A 144 -27.75 -17.19 -18.03
C ASN A 144 -28.09 -18.04 -16.80
N THR A 145 -27.07 -18.68 -16.20
CA THR A 145 -27.24 -19.53 -15.02
C THR A 145 -27.50 -18.74 -13.73
N GLY A 146 -27.42 -17.39 -13.76
CA GLY A 146 -27.59 -16.55 -12.57
C GLY A 146 -26.47 -16.67 -11.54
N ILE A 147 -25.31 -17.20 -11.94
CA ILE A 147 -24.13 -17.37 -11.07
C ILE A 147 -23.10 -16.31 -11.47
N ILE A 148 -22.61 -15.56 -10.48
CA ILE A 148 -21.48 -14.64 -10.67
C ILE A 148 -20.32 -15.09 -9.80
N VAL A 149 -19.17 -15.31 -10.43
CA VAL A 149 -17.93 -15.63 -9.75
C VAL A 149 -17.20 -14.32 -9.44
N VAL A 150 -16.87 -14.08 -8.18
CA VAL A 150 -16.07 -12.91 -7.77
C VAL A 150 -14.77 -13.44 -7.18
N ALA A 151 -13.63 -13.01 -7.70
CA ALA A 151 -12.33 -13.38 -7.13
C ALA A 151 -11.65 -12.15 -6.53
N ALA A 152 -10.83 -12.32 -5.50
CA ALA A 152 -9.99 -11.26 -4.95
C ALA A 152 -8.51 -11.66 -5.01
N THR A 153 -7.66 -10.70 -5.35
CA THR A 153 -6.21 -10.84 -5.26
C THR A 153 -5.56 -9.55 -4.77
N ASN A 154 -4.41 -9.69 -4.13
CA ASN A 154 -3.52 -8.56 -3.86
C ASN A 154 -2.54 -8.29 -4.99
N ARG A 155 -2.42 -9.22 -5.95
CA ARG A 155 -1.34 -9.25 -6.94
C ARG A 155 -1.84 -9.74 -8.30
N ALA A 156 -2.38 -8.82 -9.10
CA ALA A 156 -2.80 -9.14 -10.46
C ALA A 156 -1.61 -9.43 -11.39
N ASP A 157 -0.40 -8.94 -11.07
CA ASP A 157 0.83 -9.09 -11.86
C ASP A 157 1.29 -10.55 -12.00
N ILE A 158 1.02 -11.37 -10.99
CA ILE A 158 1.43 -12.79 -10.97
C ILE A 158 0.34 -13.73 -11.45
N LEU A 159 -0.86 -13.24 -11.77
CA LEU A 159 -1.96 -14.09 -12.19
C LEU A 159 -1.77 -14.60 -13.62
N TYR A 160 -2.16 -15.85 -13.83
CA TYR A 160 -2.11 -16.50 -15.13
C TYR A 160 -3.08 -15.82 -16.09
N SER A 161 -2.56 -15.31 -17.21
CA SER A 161 -3.31 -14.54 -18.20
C SER A 161 -4.57 -15.23 -18.75
N ALA A 162 -4.65 -16.57 -18.67
CA ALA A 162 -5.86 -17.29 -19.09
C ALA A 162 -7.07 -17.02 -18.18
N LEU A 163 -6.88 -16.64 -16.91
CA LEU A 163 -7.96 -16.26 -16.01
C LEU A 163 -8.66 -14.96 -16.46
N LEU A 164 -7.90 -14.04 -17.06
CA LEU A 164 -8.36 -12.71 -17.47
C LEU A 164 -8.99 -12.68 -18.87
N ARG A 165 -9.17 -13.85 -19.50
CA ARG A 165 -9.74 -13.92 -20.85
C ARG A 165 -11.25 -13.68 -20.84
N PRO A 166 -11.81 -13.08 -21.91
CA PRO A 166 -13.26 -12.91 -22.06
C PRO A 166 -14.03 -14.21 -21.79
N GLY A 167 -15.08 -14.13 -20.96
CA GLY A 167 -15.87 -15.28 -20.52
C GLY A 167 -15.43 -15.91 -19.20
N ARG A 168 -14.31 -15.45 -18.62
CA ARG A 168 -13.83 -15.82 -17.27
C ARG A 168 -13.88 -14.60 -16.37
N PHE A 169 -12.74 -14.10 -15.87
CA PHE A 169 -12.64 -12.84 -15.16
C PHE A 169 -12.43 -11.69 -16.14
N ASP A 170 -13.49 -11.36 -16.87
CA ASP A 170 -13.47 -10.37 -17.94
C ASP A 170 -13.67 -8.93 -17.44
N ARG A 171 -14.21 -8.76 -16.21
CA ARG A 171 -14.26 -7.47 -15.52
C ARG A 171 -13.22 -7.43 -14.39
N GLN A 172 -12.40 -6.39 -14.39
CA GLN A 172 -11.45 -6.12 -13.30
C GLN A 172 -11.87 -4.83 -12.63
N VAL A 173 -11.95 -4.86 -11.30
CA VAL A 173 -12.28 -3.70 -10.48
C VAL A 173 -11.17 -3.49 -9.48
N SER A 174 -10.53 -2.32 -9.55
CA SER A 174 -9.50 -1.92 -8.60
C SER A 174 -10.14 -1.44 -7.30
N VAL A 175 -9.60 -1.90 -6.17
CA VAL A 175 -10.02 -1.54 -4.81
C VAL A 175 -8.80 -1.03 -4.07
N ASP A 176 -8.49 0.23 -4.33
CA ASP A 176 -7.31 0.91 -3.80
C ASP A 176 -7.50 1.39 -2.36
N VAL A 177 -6.42 1.87 -1.76
CA VAL A 177 -6.48 2.51 -0.45
C VAL A 177 -7.34 3.77 -0.51
N PRO A 178 -8.21 4.00 0.49
CA PRO A 178 -9.13 5.13 0.47
C PRO A 178 -8.41 6.50 0.51
N ASN A 179 -8.95 7.45 -0.24
CA ASN A 179 -8.55 8.87 -0.16
C ASN A 179 -8.97 9.49 1.20
N ILE A 180 -8.60 10.75 1.46
CA ILE A 180 -8.88 11.41 2.74
C ILE A 180 -10.38 11.38 3.13
N HIS A 181 -11.26 11.66 2.17
CA HIS A 181 -12.72 11.60 2.39
C HIS A 181 -13.20 10.17 2.62
N GLY A 182 -12.63 9.21 1.90
CA GLY A 182 -12.90 7.78 2.07
C GLY A 182 -12.49 7.28 3.45
N ARG A 183 -11.31 7.70 3.94
CA ARG A 183 -10.84 7.39 5.30
C ARG A 183 -11.77 7.96 6.36
N ALA A 184 -12.23 9.20 6.21
CA ALA A 184 -13.21 9.80 7.12
C ALA A 184 -14.52 8.99 7.15
N LYS A 185 -15.02 8.54 5.99
CA LYS A 185 -16.21 7.66 5.91
C LYS A 185 -15.97 6.30 6.59
N VAL A 186 -14.83 5.67 6.35
CA VAL A 186 -14.45 4.39 6.98
C VAL A 186 -14.36 4.52 8.50
N LEU A 187 -13.69 5.58 8.97
CA LEU A 187 -13.61 5.91 10.39
C LEU A 187 -15.01 6.11 10.98
N LYS A 188 -15.93 6.77 10.26
CA LYS A 188 -17.31 6.96 10.70
C LYS A 188 -18.03 5.63 10.92
N VAL A 189 -17.91 4.67 10.00
CA VAL A 189 -18.51 3.32 10.14
C VAL A 189 -17.96 2.62 11.39
N HIS A 190 -16.63 2.61 11.56
CA HIS A 190 -15.99 1.93 12.69
C HIS A 190 -16.09 2.70 14.03
N SER A 191 -16.48 3.98 14.00
CA SER A 191 -16.71 4.82 15.19
C SER A 191 -18.07 4.58 15.84
N SER A 192 -19.05 4.03 15.10
CA SER A 192 -20.45 3.91 15.52
C SER A 192 -20.67 3.24 16.89
N ASN A 193 -19.86 2.23 17.20
CA ASN A 193 -19.94 1.47 18.45
C ASN A 193 -18.91 1.92 19.52
N LYS A 194 -18.26 3.08 19.35
CA LYS A 194 -17.18 3.57 20.21
C LYS A 194 -17.53 4.92 20.81
N LYS A 195 -17.03 5.20 22.02
CA LYS A 195 -17.21 6.47 22.72
C LYS A 195 -15.96 7.33 22.55
N PHE A 196 -16.14 8.56 22.09
CA PHE A 196 -15.08 9.53 21.89
C PHE A 196 -15.30 10.76 22.77
N ASP A 197 -14.21 11.41 23.16
CA ASP A 197 -14.27 12.74 23.77
C ASP A 197 -14.68 13.79 22.72
N ALA A 198 -15.24 14.92 23.17
CA ALA A 198 -15.74 15.99 22.31
C ALA A 198 -14.65 16.62 21.41
N ASP A 199 -13.38 16.50 21.82
CA ASP A 199 -12.23 17.07 21.12
C ASP A 199 -11.71 16.19 19.96
N VAL A 200 -12.30 15.00 19.75
CA VAL A 200 -11.89 14.08 18.68
C VAL A 200 -12.63 14.40 17.39
N SER A 201 -11.89 14.78 16.35
CA SER A 201 -12.40 14.92 14.99
C SER A 201 -11.91 13.78 14.09
N LEU A 202 -12.84 13.01 13.51
CA LEU A 202 -12.50 11.93 12.57
C LEU A 202 -11.84 12.44 11.29
N ASP A 203 -12.15 13.66 10.87
CA ASP A 203 -11.53 14.28 9.68
C ASP A 203 -10.04 14.57 9.92
N VAL A 204 -9.69 15.00 11.15
CA VAL A 204 -8.30 15.21 11.55
C VAL A 204 -7.54 13.88 11.61
N ILE A 205 -8.18 12.81 12.08
CA ILE A 205 -7.57 11.46 12.06
C ILE A 205 -7.32 11.03 10.60
N ALA A 206 -8.31 11.20 9.72
CA ALA A 206 -8.18 10.83 8.31
C ALA A 206 -7.02 11.57 7.60
N MET A 207 -6.78 12.84 7.94
CA MET A 207 -5.65 13.62 7.43
C MET A 207 -4.30 13.08 7.92
N ARG A 208 -4.25 12.58 9.15
CA ARG A 208 -3.02 12.06 9.79
C ARG A 208 -2.71 10.59 9.52
N THR A 209 -3.59 9.89 8.79
CA THR A 209 -3.42 8.47 8.44
C THR A 209 -3.33 8.27 6.91
N PRO A 210 -2.43 8.98 6.20
CA PRO A 210 -2.26 8.78 4.76
C PRO A 210 -1.81 7.34 4.46
N GLY A 211 -2.36 6.75 3.40
CA GLY A 211 -2.02 5.39 2.97
C GLY A 211 -2.64 4.25 3.80
N PHE A 212 -3.35 4.56 4.89
CA PHE A 212 -4.01 3.52 5.69
C PHE A 212 -5.15 2.85 4.91
N SER A 213 -5.17 1.53 4.92
CA SER A 213 -6.28 0.73 4.40
C SER A 213 -7.49 0.78 5.34
N GLY A 214 -8.64 0.28 4.89
CA GLY A 214 -9.83 0.20 5.74
C GLY A 214 -9.62 -0.65 7.00
N ALA A 215 -8.88 -1.76 6.85
CA ALA A 215 -8.50 -2.61 7.97
C ALA A 215 -7.54 -1.90 8.94
N ASP A 216 -6.60 -1.09 8.44
CA ASP A 216 -5.68 -0.32 9.30
C ASP A 216 -6.44 0.71 10.13
N LEU A 217 -7.43 1.40 9.54
CA LEU A 217 -8.28 2.36 10.25
C LEU A 217 -9.17 1.67 11.30
N ALA A 218 -9.71 0.50 10.99
CA ALA A 218 -10.46 -0.31 11.94
C ALA A 218 -9.57 -0.74 13.11
N ASN A 219 -8.35 -1.18 12.82
CA ASN A 219 -7.36 -1.57 13.82
C ASN A 219 -6.92 -0.38 14.68
N LEU A 220 -6.70 0.79 14.08
CA LEU A 220 -6.37 2.04 14.77
C LEU A 220 -7.41 2.42 15.81
N LEU A 221 -8.69 2.42 15.45
CA LEU A 221 -9.76 2.71 16.41
C LEU A 221 -9.89 1.63 17.48
N ASN A 222 -9.58 0.37 17.15
CA ASN A 222 -9.57 -0.72 18.11
C ASN A 222 -8.45 -0.57 19.14
N GLU A 223 -7.22 -0.32 18.70
CA GLU A 223 -6.06 -0.05 19.57
C GLU A 223 -6.29 1.18 20.46
N ALA A 224 -6.85 2.26 19.90
CA ALA A 224 -7.19 3.45 20.69
C ALA A 224 -8.22 3.14 21.80
N THR A 225 -9.16 2.23 21.52
CA THR A 225 -10.13 1.75 22.51
C THR A 225 -9.46 0.94 23.61
N ILE A 226 -8.55 0.03 23.24
CA ILE A 226 -7.79 -0.80 24.19
C ILE A 226 -6.91 0.08 25.09
N LEU A 227 -6.23 1.07 24.52
CA LEU A 227 -5.42 2.03 25.29
C LEU A 227 -6.27 2.87 26.25
N ALA A 228 -7.45 3.32 25.81
CA ALA A 228 -8.39 4.02 26.68
C ALA A 228 -8.79 3.14 27.87
N GLY A 229 -9.13 1.88 27.62
CA GLY A 229 -9.47 0.90 28.65
C GLY A 229 -8.32 0.64 29.63
N HIS A 230 -7.09 0.45 29.13
CA HIS A 230 -5.90 0.25 29.96
C HIS A 230 -5.59 1.48 30.83
N ARG A 231 -5.92 2.68 30.36
CA ARG A 231 -5.77 3.94 31.10
C ARG A 231 -6.95 4.24 32.04
N GLY A 232 -7.92 3.35 32.13
CA GLY A 232 -9.12 3.54 32.95
C GLY A 232 -10.04 4.65 32.46
N ARG A 233 -9.98 5.01 31.17
CA ARG A 233 -10.83 6.03 30.55
C ARG A 233 -12.13 5.42 30.03
N THR A 234 -13.21 6.21 30.09
CA THR A 234 -14.55 5.81 29.61
C THR A 234 -14.80 6.18 28.14
N ALA A 235 -13.95 7.03 27.57
CA ALA A 235 -14.00 7.51 26.19
C ALA A 235 -12.58 7.63 25.63
N ILE A 236 -12.48 7.58 24.30
CA ILE A 236 -11.24 7.69 23.55
C ILE A 236 -10.91 9.18 23.40
N SER A 237 -9.74 9.61 23.89
CA SER A 237 -9.25 10.97 23.71
C SER A 237 -8.29 11.06 22.52
N PRO A 238 -7.95 12.27 22.05
CA PRO A 238 -6.94 12.47 21.01
C PRO A 238 -5.60 11.79 21.33
N LYS A 239 -5.22 11.69 22.60
CA LYS A 239 -3.96 11.07 23.02
C LYS A 239 -3.91 9.56 22.71
N GLU A 240 -4.99 8.83 22.93
CA GLU A 240 -5.02 7.39 22.62
C GLU A 240 -4.96 7.13 21.12
N ILE A 241 -5.56 8.02 20.32
CA ILE A 241 -5.49 7.93 18.86
C ILE A 241 -4.06 8.19 18.40
N ASP A 242 -3.42 9.24 18.91
CA ASP A 242 -2.03 9.58 18.58
C ASP A 242 -1.07 8.45 18.91
N ASP A 243 -1.17 7.89 20.11
CA ASP A 243 -0.34 6.76 20.55
C ASP A 243 -0.61 5.50 19.71
N SER A 244 -1.83 5.36 19.18
CA SER A 244 -2.23 4.24 18.31
C SER A 244 -1.71 4.40 16.88
N ILE A 245 -1.75 5.63 16.32
CA ILE A 245 -1.12 5.96 15.03
C ILE A 245 0.37 5.65 15.13
N ASP A 246 1.03 6.21 16.14
CA ASP A 246 2.45 5.98 16.40
C ASP A 246 2.79 4.50 16.47
N ARG A 247 1.95 3.70 17.17
CA ARG A 247 2.17 2.26 17.33
C ARG A 247 1.99 1.46 16.04
N ILE A 248 1.02 1.83 15.20
CA ILE A 248 0.78 1.14 13.93
C ILE A 248 1.91 1.45 12.94
N VAL A 249 2.36 2.71 12.87
CA VAL A 249 3.34 3.11 11.86
C VAL A 249 4.78 2.80 12.29
N ALA A 250 5.14 3.08 13.55
CA ALA A 250 6.52 2.91 14.04
C ALA A 250 6.73 1.70 14.96
N GLY A 251 5.66 1.03 15.38
CA GLY A 251 5.74 -0.12 16.29
C GLY A 251 5.69 0.25 17.78
N MET A 252 5.90 -0.77 18.62
CA MET A 252 5.82 -0.61 20.08
C MET A 252 6.93 0.31 20.62
N GLU A 253 6.64 1.02 21.72
CA GLU A 253 7.62 1.84 22.42
C GLU A 253 8.80 0.98 22.89
N GLY A 254 10.00 1.42 22.53
CA GLY A 254 11.25 0.80 22.94
C GLY A 254 11.70 1.27 24.33
N THR A 255 12.82 0.71 24.78
CA THR A 255 13.45 1.14 26.04
C THR A 255 13.98 2.57 25.89
N VAL A 256 13.54 3.46 26.79
CA VAL A 256 13.98 4.86 26.81
C VAL A 256 15.49 4.94 26.95
N MET A 257 16.11 5.80 26.13
CA MET A 257 17.54 6.07 26.23
C MET A 257 17.87 6.78 27.55
N ILE A 258 18.75 6.17 28.34
CA ILE A 258 19.20 6.69 29.64
C ILE A 258 20.44 7.59 29.48
N ASP A 259 21.28 7.30 28.49
CA ASP A 259 22.52 8.04 28.27
C ASP A 259 22.28 9.44 27.68
N ARG A 260 22.89 10.46 28.29
CA ARG A 260 22.74 11.85 27.87
C ARG A 260 23.44 12.15 26.55
N LYS A 261 24.61 11.55 26.29
CA LYS A 261 25.36 11.81 25.05
C LYS A 261 24.58 11.27 23.86
N SER A 262 24.18 10.01 23.92
CA SER A 262 23.36 9.35 22.90
C SER A 262 22.03 10.07 22.65
N LYS A 263 21.36 10.50 23.72
CA LYS A 263 20.10 11.25 23.60
C LYS A 263 20.30 12.63 22.97
N SER A 264 21.40 13.31 23.28
CA SER A 264 21.72 14.60 22.66
C SER A 264 22.02 14.43 21.19
N LEU A 265 22.81 13.43 20.82
CA LEU A 265 23.15 13.15 19.42
C LEU A 265 21.89 12.90 18.59
N LEU A 266 21.04 11.98 19.06
CA LEU A 266 19.75 11.71 18.43
C LEU A 266 18.86 12.96 18.37
N ALA A 267 18.90 13.84 19.38
CA ALA A 267 18.12 15.07 19.35
C ALA A 267 18.53 16.01 18.21
N TYR A 268 19.83 16.19 17.98
CA TYR A 268 20.31 17.00 16.86
C TYR A 268 20.04 16.35 15.51
N HIS A 269 20.15 15.02 15.44
CA HIS A 269 19.81 14.23 14.26
C HIS A 269 18.36 14.49 13.81
N GLU A 270 17.37 14.29 14.70
CA GLU A 270 15.95 14.52 14.38
C GLU A 270 15.63 16.00 14.11
N VAL A 271 16.30 16.91 14.81
CA VAL A 271 16.15 18.36 14.57
C VAL A 271 16.71 18.73 13.20
N GLY A 272 17.76 18.05 12.73
CA GLY A 272 18.32 18.20 11.38
C GLY A 272 17.27 17.94 10.31
N HIS A 273 16.57 16.80 10.38
CA HIS A 273 15.44 16.51 9.50
C HIS A 273 14.35 17.57 9.55
N ALA A 274 13.93 17.95 10.75
CA ALA A 274 12.83 18.89 10.92
C ALA A 274 13.17 20.28 10.37
N ILE A 275 14.38 20.79 10.61
CA ILE A 275 14.83 22.09 10.12
C ILE A 275 14.97 22.07 8.60
N CYS A 276 15.72 21.11 8.05
CA CYS A 276 15.94 21.02 6.61
C CYS A 276 14.63 20.78 5.86
N GLY A 277 13.75 19.92 6.35
CA GLY A 277 12.42 19.72 5.78
C GLY A 277 11.57 20.98 5.83
N THR A 278 11.54 21.70 6.95
CA THR A 278 10.70 22.92 7.08
C THR A 278 11.21 24.08 6.21
N LEU A 279 12.53 24.23 6.08
CA LEU A 279 13.13 25.33 5.32
C LEU A 279 13.16 25.09 3.81
N THR A 280 13.05 23.83 3.36
CA THR A 280 13.17 23.49 1.94
C THR A 280 11.83 23.62 1.23
N PRO A 281 11.70 24.51 0.22
CA PRO A 281 10.45 24.70 -0.50
C PRO A 281 10.04 23.42 -1.26
N GLY A 282 8.80 22.98 -1.03
CA GLY A 282 8.25 21.77 -1.65
C GLY A 282 8.46 20.49 -0.84
N HIS A 283 9.04 20.57 0.36
CA HIS A 283 9.03 19.45 1.30
C HIS A 283 7.65 19.27 1.95
N ASP A 284 7.38 18.04 2.39
CA ASP A 284 6.24 17.71 3.23
C ASP A 284 6.35 18.42 4.60
N VAL A 285 5.23 18.86 5.19
CA VAL A 285 5.26 19.69 6.42
C VAL A 285 5.58 18.83 7.65
N VAL A 286 6.48 19.29 8.52
CA VAL A 286 6.78 18.59 9.79
C VAL A 286 5.55 18.57 10.69
N GLN A 287 5.13 17.37 11.07
CA GLN A 287 4.01 17.14 11.99
C GLN A 287 4.47 17.00 13.43
N LYS A 288 5.52 16.20 13.66
CA LYS A 288 5.94 15.77 14.99
C LYS A 288 7.39 15.32 14.97
N VAL A 289 8.13 15.68 16.01
CA VAL A 289 9.51 15.21 16.26
C VAL A 289 9.53 14.51 17.61
N THR A 290 10.09 13.30 17.69
CA THR A 290 10.14 12.53 18.94
C THR A 290 11.46 11.78 19.11
N LEU A 291 11.94 11.74 20.36
CA LEU A 291 13.10 10.95 20.80
C LEU A 291 12.68 9.69 21.57
N VAL A 292 11.39 9.38 21.57
CA VAL A 292 10.88 8.14 22.15
C VAL A 292 11.11 7.03 21.12
N PRO A 293 11.96 6.03 21.41
CA PRO A 293 12.25 4.97 20.48
C PRO A 293 11.00 4.14 20.22
N ARG A 294 10.79 3.72 18.96
CA ARG A 294 9.67 2.88 18.55
C ARG A 294 10.12 1.86 17.53
N GLY A 295 9.74 0.60 17.75
CA GLY A 295 10.13 -0.51 16.88
C GLY A 295 11.65 -0.60 16.73
N GLN A 296 12.14 -0.43 15.51
CA GLN A 296 13.58 -0.38 15.19
C GLN A 296 14.16 1.04 15.22
N ALA A 297 13.31 2.07 15.19
CA ALA A 297 13.71 3.47 15.16
C ALA A 297 14.02 3.99 16.57
N ARG A 298 15.09 4.78 16.68
CA ARG A 298 15.57 5.34 17.96
C ARG A 298 15.00 6.73 18.23
N GLY A 299 14.78 7.52 17.20
CA GLY A 299 14.02 8.76 17.12
C GLY A 299 13.24 8.75 15.80
N LEU A 300 12.26 9.65 15.66
CA LEU A 300 11.45 9.79 14.44
C LEU A 300 11.01 11.25 14.21
N THR A 301 11.11 11.68 12.96
CA THR A 301 10.52 12.92 12.45
C THR A 301 9.40 12.59 11.45
N TRP A 302 8.18 13.05 11.77
CA TRP A 302 6.99 12.80 10.97
C TRP A 302 6.70 13.97 10.05
N PHE A 303 6.45 13.69 8.78
CA PHE A 303 6.01 14.65 7.80
C PHE A 303 4.58 14.33 7.33
N ILE A 304 3.76 15.35 7.10
CA ILE A 304 2.43 15.22 6.50
C ILE A 304 2.61 15.22 4.98
N PRO A 305 2.34 14.09 4.30
CA PRO A 305 2.41 14.04 2.84
C PRO A 305 1.41 15.02 2.23
N SER A 306 1.83 15.77 1.20
CA SER A 306 0.91 16.59 0.41
C SER A 306 -0.17 15.75 -0.29
N ASP A 307 -1.38 16.31 -0.46
CA ASP A 307 -2.61 15.61 -0.88
C ASP A 307 -2.53 14.86 -2.22
N ASP A 308 -1.57 15.18 -3.10
CA ASP A 308 -1.43 14.54 -4.41
C ASP A 308 -0.16 13.69 -4.50
N SER A 309 -0.25 12.44 -4.03
CA SER A 309 0.85 11.48 -4.11
C SER A 309 1.05 10.90 -5.51
N THR A 310 0.22 11.26 -6.49
CA THR A 310 0.25 10.67 -7.84
C THR A 310 1.25 11.38 -8.77
N LEU A 311 1.45 12.68 -8.56
CA LEU A 311 2.34 13.52 -9.37
C LEU A 311 3.36 14.20 -8.48
N ILE A 312 4.56 13.62 -8.39
CA ILE A 312 5.66 14.19 -7.60
C ILE A 312 6.64 14.92 -8.54
N SER A 313 6.83 16.20 -8.30
CA SER A 313 7.75 17.04 -9.07
C SER A 313 9.22 16.75 -8.73
N LYS A 314 10.13 17.06 -9.67
CA LYS A 314 11.60 17.02 -9.42
C LYS A 314 11.98 17.84 -8.17
N GLN A 315 11.33 18.98 -7.94
CA GLN A 315 11.56 19.82 -6.77
C GLN A 315 11.17 19.13 -5.46
N GLN A 316 10.02 18.43 -5.41
CA GLN A 316 9.61 17.69 -4.22
C GLN A 316 10.53 16.50 -3.92
N LEU A 317 10.96 15.76 -4.95
CA LEU A 317 11.93 14.68 -4.79
C LEU A 317 13.27 15.20 -4.26
N PHE A 318 13.73 16.32 -4.83
CA PHE A 318 14.93 17.00 -4.35
C PHE A 318 14.79 17.49 -2.92
N ALA A 319 13.63 18.07 -2.56
CA ALA A 319 13.37 18.48 -1.20
C ALA A 319 13.50 17.31 -0.22
N ARG A 320 12.93 16.14 -0.54
CA ARG A 320 13.05 14.93 0.29
C ARG A 320 14.50 14.47 0.49
N ILE A 321 15.33 14.57 -0.55
CA ILE A 321 16.78 14.30 -0.44
C ILE A 321 17.42 15.26 0.56
N VAL A 322 17.13 16.57 0.46
CA VAL A 322 17.65 17.59 1.38
C VAL A 322 17.18 17.37 2.81
N GLY A 323 15.91 17.02 2.99
CA GLY A 323 15.35 16.71 4.31
C GLY A 323 16.03 15.50 4.96
N GLY A 324 16.29 14.45 4.18
CA GLY A 324 17.03 13.27 4.63
C GLY A 324 18.47 13.58 5.03
N LEU A 325 19.20 14.34 4.20
CA LEU A 325 20.59 14.72 4.49
C LEU A 325 20.73 15.73 5.64
N GLY A 326 19.63 16.32 6.09
CA GLY A 326 19.61 17.29 7.19
C GLY A 326 20.14 16.72 8.50
N GLU A 327 19.93 15.42 8.75
CA GLU A 327 20.46 14.74 9.94
C GLU A 327 22.00 14.79 9.97
N ARG A 328 22.63 14.48 8.83
CA ARG A 328 24.08 14.34 8.70
C ARG A 328 24.75 15.69 8.84
N ALA A 329 24.16 16.69 8.18
CA ALA A 329 24.60 18.07 8.30
C ALA A 329 24.52 18.55 9.75
N ALA A 330 23.46 18.20 10.49
CA ALA A 330 23.34 18.56 11.90
C ALA A 330 24.39 17.85 12.77
N GLU A 331 24.63 16.54 12.58
CA GLU A 331 25.67 15.81 13.32
C GLU A 331 27.06 16.41 13.08
N GLU A 332 27.40 16.69 11.83
CA GLU A 332 28.71 17.25 11.46
C GLU A 332 28.93 18.66 12.03
N ILE A 333 27.92 19.53 11.98
CA ILE A 333 28.02 20.90 12.49
C ILE A 333 28.22 20.92 14.02
N PHE A 334 27.50 20.08 14.76
CA PHE A 334 27.47 20.15 16.23
C PHE A 334 28.47 19.22 16.91
N PHE A 335 28.83 18.08 16.29
CA PHE A 335 29.70 17.06 16.90
C PHE A 335 31.01 16.82 16.12
N ALA A 336 31.17 17.42 14.93
CA ALA A 336 32.30 17.23 14.03
C ALA A 336 32.42 15.80 13.47
N GLU A 337 33.21 15.68 12.39
CA GLU A 337 33.41 14.45 11.60
C GLU A 337 33.71 13.17 12.41
N PRO A 338 34.47 13.18 13.52
CA PRO A 338 34.78 11.97 14.28
C PRO A 338 33.60 11.37 15.05
N GLU A 339 32.54 12.16 15.30
CA GLU A 339 31.38 11.75 16.11
C GLU A 339 30.14 11.44 15.26
N VAL A 340 30.30 11.48 13.93
CA VAL A 340 29.34 10.94 12.97
C VAL A 340 28.98 9.50 13.31
N THR A 341 27.69 9.17 13.28
CA THR A 341 27.21 7.85 13.71
C THR A 341 26.79 6.92 12.58
N THR A 342 26.65 5.62 12.91
CA THR A 342 26.07 4.61 12.01
C THR A 342 24.53 4.62 12.02
N GLY A 343 23.89 5.56 12.73
CA GLY A 343 22.43 5.67 12.80
C GLY A 343 21.78 6.04 11.47
N GLU A 344 22.55 6.74 10.63
CA GLU A 344 22.17 7.35 9.34
C GLU A 344 22.13 6.36 8.16
N ALA A 345 22.49 5.09 8.38
CA ALA A 345 22.61 4.11 7.29
C ALA A 345 21.26 3.87 6.58
N GLY A 346 20.14 3.97 7.32
CA GLY A 346 18.80 3.84 6.76
C GLY A 346 18.45 5.00 5.84
N ASP A 347 18.69 6.22 6.30
CA ASP A 347 18.37 7.46 5.58
C ASP A 347 19.24 7.60 4.33
N LEU A 348 20.54 7.35 4.43
CA LEU A 348 21.44 7.31 3.27
C LEU A 348 21.00 6.28 2.22
N GLN A 349 20.51 5.11 2.66
CA GLN A 349 19.99 4.10 1.74
C GLN A 349 18.71 4.59 1.03
N GLN A 350 17.80 5.26 1.75
CA GLN A 350 16.60 5.85 1.18
C GLN A 350 16.93 6.97 0.19
N ILE A 351 17.80 7.89 0.56
CA ILE A 351 18.26 9.01 -0.26
C ILE A 351 18.92 8.50 -1.55
N THR A 352 19.84 7.55 -1.43
CA THR A 352 20.53 6.95 -2.58
C THR A 352 19.53 6.23 -3.48
N GLY A 353 18.56 5.52 -2.91
CA GLY A 353 17.49 4.87 -3.67
C GLY A 353 16.64 5.88 -4.47
N LEU A 354 16.26 6.99 -3.83
CA LEU A 354 15.46 8.05 -4.45
C LEU A 354 16.23 8.76 -5.58
N ALA A 355 17.49 9.11 -5.35
CA ALA A 355 18.35 9.70 -6.36
C ALA A 355 18.52 8.77 -7.58
N LYS A 356 18.72 7.47 -7.36
CA LYS A 356 18.78 6.47 -8.44
C LYS A 356 17.46 6.38 -9.21
N GLN A 357 16.31 6.45 -8.54
CA GLN A 357 15.01 6.48 -9.22
C GLN A 357 14.82 7.74 -10.07
N MET A 358 15.27 8.90 -9.59
CA MET A 358 15.24 10.16 -10.35
C MET A 358 15.99 10.03 -11.67
N VAL A 359 17.19 9.45 -11.64
CA VAL A 359 18.04 9.28 -12.84
C VAL A 359 17.50 8.17 -13.74
N VAL A 360 17.30 6.96 -13.19
CA VAL A 360 17.09 5.74 -13.98
C VAL A 360 15.63 5.56 -14.40
N THR A 361 14.67 5.91 -13.54
CA THR A 361 13.24 5.63 -13.77
C THR A 361 12.51 6.86 -14.27
N PHE A 362 12.77 8.02 -13.68
CA PHE A 362 12.03 9.24 -14.00
C PHE A 362 12.69 10.11 -15.08
N GLY A 363 13.92 9.80 -15.49
CA GLY A 363 14.65 10.57 -16.51
C GLY A 363 14.86 12.03 -16.10
N MET A 364 15.09 12.28 -14.82
CA MET A 364 15.25 13.62 -14.22
C MET A 364 16.71 14.10 -14.14
N SER A 365 17.61 13.53 -14.95
CA SER A 365 19.03 13.92 -15.03
C SER A 365 19.41 14.51 -16.41
N GLU A 366 20.65 14.97 -16.53
CA GLU A 366 21.21 15.52 -17.78
C GLU A 366 21.38 14.43 -18.87
N ILE A 367 21.30 13.14 -18.49
CA ILE A 367 21.25 12.00 -19.43
C ILE A 367 20.00 12.06 -20.34
N GLY A 368 18.96 12.77 -19.90
CA GLY A 368 17.74 13.04 -20.66
C GLY A 368 16.52 12.27 -20.15
N PRO A 369 15.33 12.51 -20.75
CA PRO A 369 14.05 12.02 -20.27
C PRO A 369 13.77 10.56 -20.68
N TRP A 370 14.72 9.66 -20.39
CA TRP A 370 14.64 8.24 -20.75
C TRP A 370 14.43 7.39 -19.51
N SER A 371 13.51 6.41 -19.59
CA SER A 371 13.46 5.32 -18.60
C SER A 371 14.52 4.28 -18.98
N LEU A 372 15.56 4.18 -18.18
CA LEU A 372 16.68 3.25 -18.36
C LEU A 372 16.40 1.88 -17.72
N MET A 373 15.30 1.74 -16.96
CA MET A 373 14.78 0.46 -16.50
C MET A 373 13.78 -0.13 -17.48
N ASP A 374 13.93 -1.43 -17.76
CA ASP A 374 12.89 -2.20 -18.43
C ASP A 374 11.77 -2.52 -17.43
N SER A 375 10.55 -2.05 -17.74
CA SER A 375 9.31 -2.23 -16.96
C SER A 375 9.06 -3.69 -16.52
N SER A 376 9.62 -4.67 -17.22
CA SER A 376 9.54 -6.09 -16.92
C SER A 376 10.31 -6.52 -15.64
N THR A 377 11.21 -5.69 -15.11
CA THR A 377 12.11 -6.10 -14.01
C THR A 377 11.61 -5.85 -12.59
N HIS A 378 10.54 -5.08 -12.39
CA HIS A 378 10.02 -4.84 -11.05
C HIS A 378 9.48 -6.14 -10.40
N SER A 379 8.93 -7.04 -11.22
CA SER A 379 8.32 -8.32 -10.81
C SER A 379 9.16 -9.56 -11.13
N ALA A 380 10.36 -9.40 -11.67
CA ALA A 380 11.18 -10.52 -12.11
C ALA A 380 12.19 -11.02 -11.06
N ASP A 381 12.47 -12.32 -11.12
CA ASP A 381 13.37 -13.08 -10.24
C ASP A 381 14.80 -12.51 -10.23
N MET A 382 15.60 -12.82 -9.21
CA MET A 382 16.95 -12.24 -9.00
C MET A 382 17.86 -12.40 -10.23
N ILE A 383 17.69 -13.51 -10.96
CA ILE A 383 18.41 -13.82 -12.20
C ILE A 383 18.03 -12.87 -13.35
N MET A 384 16.75 -12.52 -13.48
CA MET A 384 16.28 -11.61 -14.53
C MET A 384 16.73 -10.18 -14.28
N ARG A 385 16.77 -9.74 -13.01
CA ARG A 385 17.35 -8.45 -12.61
C ARG A 385 18.84 -8.37 -12.92
N MET A 386 19.56 -9.48 -12.77
CA MET A 386 20.98 -9.59 -13.12
C MET A 386 21.21 -9.56 -14.65
N MET A 387 20.30 -10.13 -15.44
CA MET A 387 20.35 -10.06 -16.91
C MET A 387 20.00 -8.67 -17.47
N ALA A 388 19.06 -7.94 -16.86
CA ALA A 388 18.73 -6.57 -17.27
C ALA A 388 19.84 -5.55 -16.95
N ARG A 389 20.66 -5.80 -15.91
CA ARG A 389 21.90 -5.04 -15.71
C ARG A 389 22.88 -5.20 -16.89
N ASN A 390 22.86 -6.34 -17.57
CA ASN A 390 23.73 -6.61 -18.72
C ASN A 390 23.21 -6.01 -20.04
N SER A 391 22.01 -5.42 -20.09
CA SER A 391 21.53 -4.71 -21.29
C SER A 391 21.93 -3.22 -21.34
N MET A 392 22.55 -2.71 -20.27
CA MET A 392 23.07 -1.34 -20.20
C MET A 392 24.55 -1.32 -20.61
N SER A 393 24.95 -0.32 -21.40
CA SER A 393 26.38 -0.12 -21.73
C SER A 393 27.17 0.23 -20.46
N GLU A 394 28.38 -0.32 -20.31
CA GLU A 394 29.28 0.02 -19.19
C GLU A 394 29.48 1.53 -19.06
N ARG A 395 29.61 2.26 -20.18
CA ARG A 395 29.74 3.72 -20.17
C ARG A 395 28.49 4.41 -19.60
N LEU A 396 27.29 3.92 -19.92
CA LEU A 396 26.05 4.48 -19.39
C LEU A 396 25.87 4.13 -17.92
N ALA A 397 26.34 2.96 -17.48
CA ALA A 397 26.38 2.61 -16.06
C ALA A 397 27.38 3.49 -15.30
N GLU A 398 28.57 3.74 -15.87
CA GLU A 398 29.53 4.70 -15.35
C GLU A 398 28.96 6.12 -15.32
N ASP A 399 28.22 6.57 -16.34
CA ASP A 399 27.57 7.89 -16.35
C ASP A 399 26.49 7.98 -15.26
N ILE A 400 25.68 6.94 -15.05
CA ILE A 400 24.65 6.89 -13.98
C ILE A 400 25.28 6.86 -12.59
N ASP A 401 26.32 6.04 -12.39
CA ASP A 401 27.04 5.92 -11.12
C ASP A 401 28.08 7.05 -10.96
N SER A 402 28.31 7.86 -11.99
CA SER A 402 29.24 8.98 -11.94
C SER A 402 28.80 9.94 -10.86
N GLU A 403 29.79 10.43 -10.14
CA GLU A 403 29.59 11.34 -9.02
C GLU A 403 28.77 12.55 -9.48
N ASP A 404 28.94 13.04 -10.70
CA ASP A 404 28.29 14.27 -11.17
C ASP A 404 26.75 14.18 -11.29
N ASP A 405 26.17 13.03 -11.66
CA ASP A 405 24.70 12.92 -11.83
C ASP A 405 23.96 12.60 -10.52
N ILE A 406 24.52 11.73 -9.68
CA ILE A 406 23.94 11.45 -8.34
C ILE A 406 24.21 12.63 -7.40
N ARG A 407 25.39 13.25 -7.46
CA ARG A 407 25.77 14.40 -6.63
C ARG A 407 25.16 15.70 -7.15
N SER A 408 24.86 15.87 -8.44
CA SER A 408 24.01 17.02 -8.86
C SER A 408 22.61 16.96 -8.27
N CYS A 409 22.12 15.76 -7.92
CA CYS A 409 20.87 15.56 -7.19
C CYS A 409 21.02 15.68 -5.67
N ILE A 410 22.25 15.66 -5.13
CA ILE A 410 22.57 15.78 -3.71
C ILE A 410 23.33 17.11 -3.51
N PRO A 411 22.67 18.19 -3.04
CA PRO A 411 23.37 19.45 -2.89
C PRO A 411 24.60 19.29 -1.99
N ASP A 412 25.65 20.05 -2.30
CA ASP A 412 26.72 20.32 -1.35
C ASP A 412 26.09 21.04 -0.15
N CYS A 413 25.63 20.28 0.84
CA CYS A 413 25.13 20.77 2.12
C CYS A 413 26.28 21.28 3.02
N THR A 414 27.45 21.56 2.46
CA THR A 414 28.47 22.36 3.13
C THR A 414 28.03 23.81 3.04
N LEU A 415 27.45 24.33 4.14
CA LEU A 415 27.32 25.77 4.31
C LEU A 415 28.68 26.40 4.03
N PRO A 416 28.74 27.55 3.32
CA PRO A 416 30.01 28.18 3.01
C PRO A 416 30.76 28.40 4.31
N HIS A 417 31.91 27.73 4.47
CA HIS A 417 32.86 28.04 5.52
C HIS A 417 33.01 29.55 5.52
N GLN A 418 32.53 30.19 6.58
CA GLN A 418 32.70 31.63 6.76
C GLN A 418 34.17 31.93 6.51
N ASN A 419 34.44 32.75 5.49
CA ASN A 419 35.68 33.47 5.35
C ASN A 419 35.88 34.25 6.66
N GLN A 420 36.58 33.64 7.62
CA GLN A 420 37.30 34.35 8.67
C GLN A 420 38.51 35.01 8.01
N SER A 421 38.27 35.98 7.14
CA SER A 421 39.23 37.03 6.85
C SER A 421 38.86 38.20 7.75
N GLY A 422 39.68 38.38 8.79
CA GLY A 422 39.54 39.47 9.75
C GLY A 422 39.47 40.83 9.06
N GLY A 423 38.31 41.45 9.13
CA GLY A 423 38.12 42.88 8.93
C GLY A 423 37.84 43.51 10.28
N ASN A 424 38.86 44.12 10.89
CA ASN A 424 38.68 45.01 12.03
C ASN A 424 37.72 46.14 11.62
N GLY A 425 36.49 46.11 12.14
CA GLY A 425 35.59 47.26 12.18
C GLY A 425 35.73 47.95 13.53
N GLN A 426 36.71 48.85 13.65
CA GLN A 426 36.64 49.99 14.56
C GLN A 426 35.83 51.09 13.87
N ASP A 427 35.06 51.83 14.68
CA ASP A 427 34.43 53.13 14.42
C ASP A 427 33.28 53.10 13.39
N HIS A 428 32.06 53.59 13.64
CA HIS A 428 31.56 54.66 14.50
C HIS A 428 30.09 54.41 14.87
#